data_AF-A0A4Q3WFM3-F1
#
_entry.id   AF-A0A4Q3WFM3-F1
#
_cell.length_a   1.000
_cell.length_b   1.000
_cell.length_c   1.000
_cell.angle_alpha   90.00
_cell.angle_beta   90.00
_cell.angle_gamma   90.00
#
_symmetry.space_group_name_H-M   'P 1'
#
loop_
_entity.id
_entity.type
_entity.pdbx_description
1 polymer ?
#
loop_
_entity_poly.entity_id
_entity_poly.type
_entity_poly.pdbx_seq_one_letter_code
_entity_poly.pdbx_strand_id
1 'polypeptide(L)'
;MTPQPLEALQRSLERELSWRSDEITELCTVISEGGAQAYPLFRAGLVMLSAHWEGFLKKSVSLYLDHVFAQRLPLDQLSPPMVAVAFFNDVKHAATSNYPGSDLHHVSLARRIQQGLHTICEKPGWTVATQGNPGTDLLERILASVGLDKRLGMDEPAWAATGKFINDHVLRDRHQVAHGEGLRLTQDEILARATRLLDLLATLRLTIIEAAGAERYRKAA
;
A
#
# COMPACT_ATOMS: atom_id res chain seq x y z
N MET A 1 -17.70 -24.25 -1.24
CA MET A 1 -17.35 -23.66 -2.55
C MET A 1 -16.19 -22.73 -2.33
N THR A 2 -15.01 -23.00 -2.90
CA THR A 2 -13.86 -22.10 -2.74
C THR A 2 -14.15 -20.82 -3.53
N PRO A 3 -14.04 -19.63 -2.92
CA PRO A 3 -14.28 -18.35 -3.60
C PRO A 3 -13.40 -18.20 -4.85
N GLN A 4 -13.89 -17.51 -5.89
CA GLN A 4 -13.02 -17.17 -7.02
C GLN A 4 -11.86 -16.27 -6.55
N PRO A 5 -10.65 -16.34 -7.16
CA PRO A 5 -9.47 -15.61 -6.69
C PRO A 5 -9.69 -14.09 -6.54
N LEU A 6 -10.51 -13.48 -7.39
CA LEU A 6 -10.86 -12.06 -7.31
C LEU A 6 -11.81 -11.77 -6.13
N GLU A 7 -12.85 -12.58 -5.92
CA GLU A 7 -13.78 -12.45 -4.78
C GLU A 7 -13.05 -12.61 -3.44
N ALA A 8 -12.04 -13.48 -3.38
CA ALA A 8 -11.20 -13.66 -2.19
C ALA A 8 -10.36 -12.39 -1.90
N LEU A 9 -9.80 -11.76 -2.93
CA LEU A 9 -9.10 -10.48 -2.81
C LEU A 9 -10.06 -9.38 -2.35
N GLN A 10 -11.21 -9.24 -3.00
CA GLN A 10 -12.23 -8.24 -2.67
C GLN A 10 -12.66 -8.36 -1.20
N ARG A 11 -13.02 -9.56 -0.73
CA ARG A 11 -13.40 -9.78 0.66
C ARG A 11 -12.27 -9.50 1.66
N SER A 12 -11.03 -9.81 1.29
CA SER A 12 -9.88 -9.54 2.15
C SER A 12 -9.61 -8.03 2.29
N LEU A 13 -9.71 -7.29 1.19
CA LEU A 13 -9.59 -5.84 1.19
C LEU A 13 -10.76 -5.17 1.92
N GLU A 14 -11.98 -5.67 1.73
CA GLU A 14 -13.17 -5.18 2.42
C GLU A 14 -13.04 -5.33 3.92
N ARG A 15 -12.61 -6.50 4.39
CA ARG A 15 -12.36 -6.74 5.81
C ARG A 15 -11.33 -5.77 6.37
N GLU A 16 -10.24 -5.50 5.63
CA GLU A 16 -9.22 -4.53 6.04
C GLU A 16 -9.74 -3.09 6.07
N LEU A 17 -10.63 -2.71 5.16
CA LEU A 17 -11.21 -1.38 5.13
C LEU A 17 -12.23 -1.21 6.27
N SER A 18 -13.12 -2.19 6.44
CA SER A 18 -14.23 -2.15 7.41
C SER A 18 -13.75 -1.85 8.82
N TRP A 19 -12.81 -2.63 9.38
CA TRP A 19 -12.41 -2.42 10.78
C TRP A 19 -11.74 -1.06 11.00
N ARG A 20 -11.03 -0.53 9.98
CA ARG A 20 -10.43 0.81 10.05
C ARG A 20 -11.50 1.89 9.97
N SER A 21 -12.49 1.70 9.10
CA SER A 21 -13.65 2.59 9.01
C SER A 21 -14.41 2.64 10.32
N ASP A 22 -14.60 1.49 10.97
CA ASP A 22 -15.28 1.39 12.27
C ASP A 22 -14.50 2.18 13.34
N GLU A 23 -13.19 1.94 13.50
CA GLU A 23 -12.35 2.68 14.46
C GLU A 23 -12.34 4.19 14.20
N ILE A 24 -12.17 4.62 12.94
CA ILE A 24 -12.17 6.04 12.57
C ILE A 24 -13.54 6.67 12.83
N THR A 25 -14.64 5.96 12.51
CA THR A 25 -16.00 6.47 12.71
C THR A 25 -16.34 6.59 14.18
N GLU A 26 -15.95 5.60 15.00
CA GLU A 26 -16.15 5.65 16.45
C GLU A 26 -15.40 6.84 17.07
N LEU A 27 -14.13 7.05 16.68
CA LEU A 27 -13.38 8.24 17.10
C LEU A 27 -14.10 9.54 16.70
N CYS A 28 -14.62 9.62 15.47
CA CYS A 28 -15.34 10.79 15.00
C CYS A 28 -16.62 11.07 15.80
N THR A 29 -17.34 10.03 16.21
CA THR A 29 -18.53 10.16 17.07
C THR A 29 -18.17 10.76 18.42
N VAL A 30 -17.15 10.21 19.09
CA VAL A 30 -16.69 10.73 20.40
C VAL A 30 -16.20 12.17 20.30
N ILE A 31 -15.46 12.50 19.23
CA ILE A 31 -15.01 13.87 18.94
C ILE A 31 -16.20 14.81 18.75
N SER A 32 -17.22 14.37 18.01
CA SER A 32 -18.41 15.17 17.69
C SER A 32 -19.21 15.50 18.95
N GLU A 33 -19.46 14.50 19.79
CA GLU A 33 -20.24 14.63 21.02
C GLU A 33 -19.49 15.43 22.11
N GLY A 34 -18.18 15.27 22.23
CA GLY A 34 -17.37 15.93 23.25
C GLY A 34 -17.03 17.40 22.96
N GLY A 35 -17.18 17.85 21.71
CA GLY A 35 -16.88 19.23 21.32
C GLY A 35 -15.45 19.66 21.71
N ALA A 36 -15.31 20.85 22.29
CA ALA A 36 -14.01 21.38 22.72
C ALA A 36 -13.32 20.53 23.81
N GLN A 37 -14.07 19.79 24.63
CA GLN A 37 -13.49 18.94 25.68
C GLN A 37 -12.78 17.71 25.11
N ALA A 38 -13.12 17.31 23.87
CA ALA A 38 -12.47 16.22 23.14
C ALA A 38 -11.16 16.63 22.45
N TYR A 39 -10.65 17.85 22.66
CA TYR A 39 -9.43 18.33 21.97
C TYR A 39 -8.22 17.39 22.05
N PRO A 40 -7.91 16.70 23.18
CA PRO A 40 -6.84 15.70 23.21
C PRO A 40 -7.04 14.57 22.18
N LEU A 41 -8.29 14.19 21.90
CA LEU A 41 -8.65 13.19 20.90
C LEU A 41 -8.40 13.67 19.47
N PHE A 42 -8.41 14.99 19.23
CA PHE A 42 -8.12 15.51 17.89
C PHE A 42 -6.67 15.21 17.51
N ARG A 43 -5.76 15.38 18.47
CA ARG A 43 -4.33 15.07 18.33
C ARG A 43 -4.10 13.57 18.23
N ALA A 44 -4.75 12.77 19.09
CA ALA A 44 -4.69 11.31 19.00
C ALA A 44 -5.21 10.81 17.64
N GLY A 45 -6.26 11.44 17.12
CA GLY A 45 -6.85 11.15 15.83
C GLY A 45 -5.86 11.31 14.67
N LEU A 46 -5.04 12.36 14.65
CA LEU A 46 -4.00 12.50 13.62
C LEU A 46 -3.02 11.33 13.59
N VAL A 47 -2.61 10.84 14.76
CA VAL A 47 -1.73 9.68 14.88
C VAL A 47 -2.42 8.41 14.37
N MET A 48 -3.69 8.21 14.75
CA MET A 48 -4.51 7.08 14.31
C MET A 48 -4.74 7.09 12.79
N LEU A 49 -5.09 8.24 12.21
CA LEU A 49 -5.27 8.43 10.77
C LEU A 49 -4.00 8.06 10.00
N SER A 50 -2.83 8.53 10.45
CA SER A 50 -1.55 8.15 9.84
C SER A 50 -1.25 6.65 9.95
N ALA A 51 -1.58 6.02 11.09
CA ALA A 51 -1.38 4.59 11.29
C ALA A 51 -2.29 3.75 10.37
N HIS A 52 -3.55 4.16 10.21
CA HIS A 52 -4.48 3.50 9.28
C HIS A 52 -4.04 3.64 7.83
N TRP A 53 -3.59 4.84 7.42
CA TRP A 53 -3.03 5.07 6.09
C TRP A 53 -1.88 4.10 5.78
N GLU A 54 -0.85 4.09 6.63
CA GLU A 54 0.33 3.26 6.43
C GLU A 54 -0.02 1.77 6.47
N GLY A 55 -0.80 1.35 7.47
CA GLY A 55 -1.19 -0.04 7.64
C GLY A 55 -2.01 -0.56 6.47
N PHE A 56 -2.97 0.23 5.99
CA PHE A 56 -3.83 -0.16 4.87
C PHE A 56 -3.04 -0.21 3.56
N LEU A 57 -2.16 0.76 3.29
CA LEU A 57 -1.28 0.75 2.12
C LEU A 57 -0.44 -0.52 2.05
N LYS A 58 0.26 -0.87 3.15
CA LYS A 58 1.10 -2.08 3.20
C LYS A 58 0.28 -3.35 2.99
N LYS A 59 -0.85 -3.43 3.69
CA LYS A 59 -1.67 -4.65 3.69
C LYS A 59 -2.37 -4.87 2.35
N SER A 60 -2.92 -3.82 1.76
CA SER A 60 -3.60 -3.89 0.46
C SER A 60 -2.66 -4.29 -0.67
N VAL A 61 -1.45 -3.72 -0.72
CA VAL A 61 -0.41 -4.12 -1.69
C VAL A 61 0.03 -5.57 -1.47
N SER A 62 0.19 -6.00 -0.21
CA SER A 62 0.50 -7.41 0.08
C SER A 62 -0.58 -8.36 -0.43
N LEU A 63 -1.86 -8.04 -0.18
CA LEU A 63 -3.01 -8.83 -0.63
C LEU A 63 -3.08 -8.87 -2.16
N TYR A 64 -2.78 -7.76 -2.84
CA TYR A 64 -2.70 -7.74 -4.30
C TYR A 64 -1.63 -8.70 -4.82
N LEU A 65 -0.42 -8.67 -4.26
CA LEU A 65 0.63 -9.62 -4.63
C LEU A 65 0.24 -11.07 -4.35
N ASP A 66 -0.40 -11.33 -3.20
CA ASP A 66 -0.89 -12.68 -2.87
C ASP A 66 -1.88 -13.17 -3.94
N HIS A 67 -2.79 -12.29 -4.39
CA HIS A 67 -3.71 -12.58 -5.48
C HIS A 67 -2.99 -12.85 -6.81
N VAL A 68 -2.01 -12.02 -7.21
CA VAL A 68 -1.28 -12.17 -8.47
C VAL A 68 -0.52 -13.49 -8.50
N PHE A 69 0.27 -13.79 -7.47
CA PHE A 69 1.09 -15.00 -7.44
C PHE A 69 0.25 -16.28 -7.21
N ALA A 70 -0.95 -16.16 -6.62
CA ALA A 70 -1.92 -17.26 -6.58
C ALA A 70 -2.45 -17.66 -7.97
N GLN A 71 -2.32 -16.81 -9.00
CA GLN A 71 -2.68 -17.17 -10.38
C GLN A 71 -1.71 -18.17 -11.02
N ARG A 72 -0.54 -18.41 -10.40
CA ARG A 72 0.48 -19.38 -10.86
C ARG A 72 0.90 -19.17 -12.32
N LEU A 73 1.04 -17.91 -12.74
CA LEU A 73 1.47 -17.58 -14.09
C LEU A 73 2.99 -17.81 -14.27
N PRO A 74 3.42 -18.25 -15.46
CA PRO A 74 4.83 -18.22 -15.83
C PRO A 74 5.32 -16.77 -16.02
N LEU A 75 6.63 -16.55 -15.86
CA LEU A 75 7.26 -15.22 -15.94
C LEU A 75 7.04 -14.52 -17.28
N ASP A 76 6.98 -15.25 -18.39
CA ASP A 76 6.73 -14.70 -19.73
C ASP A 76 5.31 -14.10 -19.89
N GLN A 77 4.37 -14.48 -19.02
CA GLN A 77 3.01 -13.95 -18.98
C GLN A 77 2.85 -12.80 -17.98
N LEU A 78 3.85 -12.56 -17.12
CA LEU A 78 3.81 -11.49 -16.13
C LEU A 78 4.31 -10.16 -16.72
N SER A 79 3.72 -9.06 -16.25
CA SER A 79 4.20 -7.71 -16.55
C SER A 79 5.60 -7.48 -15.98
N PRO A 80 6.39 -6.55 -16.55
CA PRO A 80 7.74 -6.27 -16.06
C PRO A 80 7.82 -5.94 -14.55
N PRO A 81 6.90 -5.16 -13.94
CA PRO A 81 6.90 -4.95 -12.50
C PRO A 81 6.71 -6.25 -11.70
N MET A 82 5.85 -7.17 -12.16
CA MET A 82 5.65 -8.45 -11.48
C MET A 82 6.87 -9.36 -11.58
N VAL A 83 7.56 -9.35 -12.72
CA VAL A 83 8.86 -10.04 -12.87
C VAL A 83 9.89 -9.41 -11.92
N ALA A 84 9.95 -8.07 -11.84
CA ALA A 84 10.85 -7.38 -10.92
C ALA A 84 10.57 -7.75 -9.46
N VAL A 85 9.29 -7.82 -9.05
CA VAL A 85 8.90 -8.33 -7.73
C VAL A 85 9.40 -9.75 -7.59
N ALA A 86 9.09 -10.66 -8.52
CA ALA A 86 9.44 -12.09 -8.49
C ALA A 86 10.94 -12.33 -8.22
N PHE A 87 11.82 -11.51 -8.80
CA PHE A 87 13.28 -11.61 -8.66
C PHE A 87 13.88 -10.72 -7.55
N PHE A 88 13.09 -9.90 -6.87
CA PHE A 88 13.60 -8.85 -5.98
C PHE A 88 14.61 -9.36 -4.95
N ASN A 89 14.30 -10.48 -4.27
CA ASN A 89 15.20 -11.04 -3.26
C ASN A 89 16.46 -11.67 -3.86
N ASP A 90 16.39 -12.28 -5.04
CA ASP A 90 17.59 -12.82 -5.70
C ASP A 90 18.55 -11.70 -6.07
N VAL A 91 18.02 -10.60 -6.62
CA VAL A 91 18.82 -9.42 -6.97
C VAL A 91 19.40 -8.78 -5.71
N LYS A 92 18.60 -8.65 -4.65
CA LYS A 92 19.05 -8.10 -3.37
C LYS A 92 20.16 -8.95 -2.75
N HIS A 93 20.03 -10.28 -2.76
CA HIS A 93 21.06 -11.18 -2.27
C HIS A 93 22.30 -11.14 -3.17
N ALA A 94 22.16 -11.22 -4.49
CA ALA A 94 23.30 -11.09 -5.40
C ALA A 94 24.12 -9.82 -5.11
N ALA A 95 23.45 -8.69 -4.86
CA ALA A 95 24.08 -7.42 -4.53
C ALA A 95 24.84 -7.38 -3.19
N THR A 96 24.61 -8.33 -2.27
CA THR A 96 25.33 -8.38 -0.97
C THR A 96 26.62 -9.20 -1.01
N SER A 97 26.93 -9.86 -2.13
CA SER A 97 28.14 -10.69 -2.27
C SER A 97 29.15 -10.05 -3.21
N ASN A 98 30.44 -10.19 -2.89
CA ASN A 98 31.54 -9.77 -3.78
C ASN A 98 32.05 -10.91 -4.67
N TYR A 99 31.54 -12.14 -4.51
CA TYR A 99 32.06 -13.33 -5.19
C TYR A 99 30.98 -13.99 -6.07
N PRO A 100 31.20 -14.10 -7.40
CA PRO A 100 30.24 -14.70 -8.32
C PRO A 100 29.95 -16.19 -8.09
N GLY A 101 30.88 -16.93 -7.47
CA GLY A 101 30.70 -18.36 -7.17
C GLY A 101 29.85 -18.65 -5.93
N SER A 102 29.28 -17.64 -5.26
CA SER A 102 28.53 -17.84 -4.03
C SER A 102 27.15 -18.47 -4.28
N ASP A 103 26.94 -19.66 -3.71
CA ASP A 103 25.75 -20.49 -3.94
C ASP A 103 24.41 -19.83 -3.59
N LEU A 104 24.38 -19.03 -2.53
CA LEU A 104 23.17 -18.37 -2.02
C LEU A 104 22.94 -16.97 -2.61
N HIS A 105 23.82 -16.49 -3.49
CA HIS A 105 23.78 -15.14 -4.05
C HIS A 105 23.75 -15.17 -5.59
N HIS A 106 24.91 -15.08 -6.24
CA HIS A 106 25.01 -15.00 -7.70
C HIS A 106 24.63 -16.32 -8.38
N VAL A 107 25.02 -17.47 -7.82
CA VAL A 107 24.72 -18.77 -8.42
C VAL A 107 23.24 -19.10 -8.31
N SER A 108 22.55 -18.75 -7.22
CA SER A 108 21.09 -18.94 -7.10
C SER A 108 20.33 -18.12 -8.15
N LEU A 109 20.72 -16.84 -8.34
CA LEU A 109 20.18 -15.99 -9.40
C LEU A 109 20.44 -16.60 -10.79
N ALA A 110 21.67 -17.07 -11.05
CA ALA A 110 22.02 -17.70 -12.32
C ALA A 110 21.20 -18.97 -12.61
N ARG A 111 20.97 -19.83 -11.61
CA ARG A 111 20.09 -21.00 -11.74
C ARG A 111 18.66 -20.58 -12.11
N ARG A 112 18.13 -19.52 -11.48
CA ARG A 112 16.79 -19.01 -11.78
C ARG A 112 16.70 -18.43 -13.19
N ILE A 113 17.76 -17.78 -13.69
CA ILE A 113 17.87 -17.33 -15.08
C ILE A 113 17.87 -18.53 -16.04
N GLN A 114 18.63 -19.59 -15.74
CA GLN A 114 18.71 -20.80 -16.57
C GLN A 114 17.38 -21.57 -16.64
N GLN A 115 16.56 -21.52 -15.59
CA GLN A 115 15.20 -22.09 -15.60
C GLN A 115 14.28 -21.40 -16.62
N GLY A 116 14.62 -20.18 -17.05
CA GLY A 116 13.93 -19.47 -18.11
C GLY A 116 12.54 -18.94 -17.73
N LEU A 117 11.89 -18.27 -18.70
CA LEU A 117 10.66 -17.50 -18.47
C LEU A 117 9.40 -18.36 -18.33
N HIS A 118 9.46 -19.66 -18.63
CA HIS A 118 8.32 -20.58 -18.47
C HIS A 118 8.12 -21.05 -17.02
N THR A 119 9.01 -20.63 -16.11
CA THR A 119 8.93 -20.99 -14.70
C THR A 119 7.80 -20.24 -14.00
N ILE A 120 6.91 -20.98 -13.34
CA ILE A 120 5.91 -20.42 -12.43
C ILE A 120 6.65 -19.88 -11.21
N CYS A 121 6.56 -18.58 -10.98
CA CYS A 121 7.18 -17.96 -9.81
C CYS A 121 6.22 -17.90 -8.64
N GLU A 122 6.73 -18.24 -7.46
CA GLU A 122 6.06 -17.95 -6.20
C GLU A 122 6.32 -16.50 -5.79
N LYS A 123 5.45 -15.96 -4.92
CA LYS A 123 5.65 -14.65 -4.33
C LYS A 123 6.96 -14.65 -3.55
N PRO A 124 7.94 -13.81 -3.91
CA PRO A 124 9.16 -13.69 -3.13
C PRO A 124 8.87 -12.95 -1.83
N GLY A 125 9.79 -13.06 -0.87
CA GLY A 125 9.70 -12.39 0.43
C GLY A 125 9.85 -10.86 0.39
N TRP A 126 9.56 -10.19 -0.73
CA TRP A 126 9.48 -8.73 -0.74
C TRP A 126 8.29 -8.28 0.09
N THR A 127 8.57 -7.37 1.03
CA THR A 127 7.56 -6.76 1.88
C THR A 127 7.61 -5.25 1.69
N VAL A 128 6.44 -4.63 1.68
CA VAL A 128 6.33 -3.17 1.54
C VAL A 128 6.92 -2.51 2.79
N ALA A 129 8.01 -1.78 2.59
CA ALA A 129 8.67 -1.00 3.61
C ALA A 129 8.36 0.49 3.43
N THR A 130 7.75 1.08 4.45
CA THR A 130 7.25 2.47 4.48
C THR A 130 8.12 3.41 5.30
N GLN A 131 9.06 2.86 6.07
CA GLN A 131 9.94 3.61 6.98
C GLN A 131 9.18 4.55 7.96
N GLY A 132 7.91 4.26 8.24
CA GLY A 132 7.06 5.06 9.14
C GLY A 132 6.56 6.39 8.57
N ASN A 133 6.79 6.68 7.28
CA ASN A 133 6.37 7.93 6.66
C ASN A 133 5.98 7.75 5.17
N PRO A 134 4.85 7.10 4.86
CA PRO A 134 4.42 6.83 3.49
C PRO A 134 3.80 8.06 2.80
N GLY A 135 4.65 9.05 2.51
CA GLY A 135 4.30 10.21 1.67
C GLY A 135 4.03 9.81 0.22
N THR A 136 3.61 10.76 -0.61
CA THR A 136 3.27 10.51 -2.02
C THR A 136 4.41 9.87 -2.79
N ASP A 137 5.64 10.34 -2.61
CA ASP A 137 6.81 9.79 -3.33
C ASP A 137 6.99 8.30 -3.03
N LEU A 138 6.75 7.89 -1.79
CA LEU A 138 6.85 6.50 -1.38
C LEU A 138 5.64 5.69 -1.86
N LEU A 139 4.44 6.24 -1.78
CA LEU A 139 3.23 5.65 -2.35
C LEU A 139 3.42 5.35 -3.84
N GLU A 140 3.86 6.34 -4.63
CA GLU A 140 4.09 6.19 -6.07
C GLU A 140 5.14 5.10 -6.36
N ARG A 141 6.23 5.04 -5.58
CA ARG A 141 7.25 3.99 -5.71
C ARG A 141 6.69 2.61 -5.39
N ILE A 142 5.90 2.48 -4.33
CA ILE A 142 5.26 1.22 -3.94
C ILE A 142 4.31 0.75 -5.05
N LEU A 143 3.41 1.61 -5.52
CA LEU A 143 2.44 1.27 -6.57
C LEU A 143 3.14 0.94 -7.89
N ALA A 144 4.15 1.72 -8.28
CA ALA A 144 4.98 1.43 -9.46
C ALA A 144 5.65 0.05 -9.38
N SER A 145 6.14 -0.32 -8.19
CA SER A 145 6.80 -1.61 -7.97
C SER A 145 5.87 -2.79 -8.20
N VAL A 146 4.56 -2.58 -8.06
CA VAL A 146 3.53 -3.60 -8.30
C VAL A 146 2.69 -3.31 -9.54
N GLY A 147 3.16 -2.45 -10.46
CA GLY A 147 2.46 -2.18 -11.72
C GLY A 147 1.07 -1.55 -11.58
N LEU A 148 0.79 -0.90 -10.45
CA LEU A 148 -0.46 -0.16 -10.23
C LEU A 148 -0.30 1.30 -10.66
N ASP A 149 -1.43 1.96 -10.93
CA ASP A 149 -1.45 3.39 -11.22
C ASP A 149 -0.97 4.20 -10.01
N LYS A 150 0.09 4.96 -10.21
CA LYS A 150 0.76 5.76 -9.18
C LYS A 150 -0.12 6.88 -8.63
N ARG A 151 -1.15 7.29 -9.41
CA ARG A 151 -2.07 8.38 -9.07
C ARG A 151 -3.47 7.90 -8.70
N LEU A 152 -3.65 6.60 -8.50
CA LEU A 152 -4.93 6.01 -8.07
C LEU A 152 -6.12 6.36 -8.99
N GLY A 153 -5.89 6.52 -10.30
CA GLY A 153 -6.90 6.89 -11.28
C GLY A 153 -7.25 8.39 -11.29
N MET A 154 -6.54 9.22 -10.53
CA MET A 154 -6.77 10.66 -10.46
C MET A 154 -6.05 11.42 -11.58
N ASP A 155 -6.67 12.49 -12.05
CA ASP A 155 -6.01 13.48 -12.90
C ASP A 155 -5.00 14.34 -12.11
N GLU A 156 -4.21 15.16 -12.81
CA GLU A 156 -3.14 15.96 -12.18
C GLU A 156 -3.66 16.87 -11.05
N PRO A 157 -4.76 17.65 -11.22
CA PRO A 157 -5.26 18.50 -10.15
C PRO A 157 -5.75 17.72 -8.93
N ALA A 158 -6.51 16.63 -9.13
CA ALA A 158 -6.99 15.81 -8.02
C ALA A 158 -5.83 15.12 -7.31
N TRP A 159 -4.84 14.62 -8.06
CA TRP A 159 -3.64 14.02 -7.49
C TRP A 159 -2.83 15.03 -6.67
N ALA A 160 -2.61 16.24 -7.19
CA ALA A 160 -1.88 17.28 -6.46
C ALA A 160 -2.58 17.65 -5.14
N ALA A 161 -3.91 17.77 -5.16
CA ALA A 161 -4.69 18.04 -3.95
C ALA A 161 -4.60 16.88 -2.94
N THR A 162 -4.71 15.63 -3.40
CA THR A 162 -4.56 14.42 -2.57
C THR A 162 -3.15 14.31 -2.01
N GLY A 163 -2.14 14.63 -2.80
CA GLY A 163 -0.75 14.60 -2.36
C GLY A 163 -0.44 15.61 -1.27
N LYS A 164 -0.97 16.83 -1.40
CA LYS A 164 -0.90 17.82 -0.32
C LYS A 164 -1.56 17.29 0.95
N PHE A 165 -2.73 16.67 0.85
CA PHE A 165 -3.39 16.08 2.02
C PHE A 165 -2.56 14.99 2.69
N ILE A 166 -2.01 14.05 1.93
CA ILE A 166 -1.17 12.97 2.48
C ILE A 166 0.06 13.56 3.17
N ASN A 167 0.85 14.36 2.44
CA ASN A 167 2.14 14.84 2.92
C ASN A 167 1.98 15.80 4.11
N ASP A 168 1.05 16.74 4.00
CA ASP A 168 0.91 17.80 5.00
C ASP A 168 -0.01 17.37 6.15
N HIS A 169 -1.23 16.92 5.84
CA HIS A 169 -2.28 16.79 6.85
C HIS A 169 -2.27 15.43 7.55
N VAL A 170 -1.81 14.37 6.87
CA VAL A 170 -1.70 13.02 7.46
C VAL A 170 -0.33 12.82 8.10
N LEU A 171 0.76 13.25 7.43
CA LEU A 171 2.11 12.88 7.84
C LEU A 171 2.83 13.98 8.61
N ARG A 172 2.99 15.18 8.02
CA ARG A 172 3.68 16.29 8.69
C ARG A 172 2.99 16.67 10.00
N ASP A 173 1.69 16.87 9.97
CA ASP A 173 0.94 17.26 11.18
C ASP A 173 0.97 16.16 12.27
N ARG A 174 0.93 14.87 11.88
CA ARG A 174 1.16 13.75 12.80
C ARG A 174 2.57 13.77 13.40
N HIS A 175 3.59 14.09 12.60
CA HIS A 175 4.97 14.21 13.08
C HIS A 175 5.06 15.27 14.18
N GLN A 176 4.50 16.46 13.95
CA GLN A 176 4.45 17.53 14.95
C GLN A 176 3.79 17.05 16.26
N VAL A 177 2.63 16.38 16.16
CA VAL A 177 1.95 15.85 17.35
C VAL A 177 2.79 14.81 18.08
N ALA A 178 3.40 13.87 17.36
CA ALA A 178 4.22 12.79 17.93
C ALA A 178 5.51 13.29 18.60
N HIS A 179 6.05 14.42 18.13
CA HIS A 179 7.21 15.08 18.72
C HIS A 179 6.86 16.10 19.82
N GLY A 180 5.58 16.20 20.19
CA GLY A 180 5.13 17.10 21.26
C GLY A 180 5.04 18.56 20.86
N GLU A 181 5.08 18.87 19.56
CA GLU A 181 4.93 20.23 19.06
C GLU A 181 3.48 20.73 19.19
N GLY A 182 3.34 22.06 19.25
CA GLY A 182 2.05 22.74 19.34
C GLY A 182 1.35 22.82 17.98
N LEU A 183 0.49 21.85 17.67
CA LEU A 183 -0.45 21.93 16.55
C LEU A 183 -1.85 22.27 17.07
N ARG A 184 -2.44 23.38 16.61
CA ARG A 184 -3.86 23.69 16.84
C ARG A 184 -4.68 23.07 15.71
N LEU A 185 -5.76 22.40 16.09
CA LEU A 185 -6.68 21.73 15.17
C LEU A 185 -8.10 21.96 15.67
N THR A 186 -9.01 22.33 14.79
CA THR A 186 -10.44 22.45 15.10
C THR A 186 -11.13 21.10 14.98
N GLN A 187 -12.34 20.99 15.53
CA GLN A 187 -13.18 19.81 15.40
C GLN A 187 -13.50 19.51 13.93
N ASP A 188 -13.88 20.54 13.17
CA ASP A 188 -14.20 20.40 11.74
C ASP A 188 -12.99 19.90 10.93
N GLU A 189 -11.79 20.38 11.25
CA GLU A 189 -10.57 19.96 10.56
C GLU A 189 -10.26 18.48 10.77
N ILE A 190 -10.37 17.96 12.01
CA ILE A 190 -10.10 16.53 12.26
C ILE A 190 -11.16 15.64 11.62
N LEU A 191 -12.44 16.03 11.69
CA LEU A 191 -13.53 15.28 11.07
C LEU A 191 -13.39 15.25 9.54
N ALA A 192 -13.10 16.40 8.92
CA ALA A 192 -12.87 16.48 7.47
C ALA A 192 -11.67 15.64 7.03
N ARG A 193 -10.58 15.62 7.82
CA ARG A 193 -9.41 14.76 7.55
C ARG A 193 -9.77 13.28 7.66
N ALA A 194 -10.60 12.89 8.63
CA ALA A 194 -11.04 11.52 8.80
C ALA A 194 -11.86 11.04 7.60
N THR A 195 -12.87 11.80 7.17
CA THR A 195 -13.66 11.51 5.97
C THR A 195 -12.76 11.37 4.74
N ARG A 196 -11.88 12.36 4.52
CA ARG A 196 -10.98 12.35 3.37
C ARG A 196 -9.99 11.18 3.38
N LEU A 197 -9.55 10.73 4.56
CA LEU A 197 -8.73 9.54 4.67
C LEU A 197 -9.52 8.29 4.26
N LEU A 198 -10.75 8.12 4.76
CA LEU A 198 -11.60 6.99 4.40
C LEU A 198 -11.83 6.90 2.88
N ASP A 199 -12.08 8.04 2.23
CA ASP A 199 -12.18 8.12 0.77
C ASP A 199 -10.89 7.69 0.06
N LEU A 200 -9.73 8.08 0.59
CA LEU A 200 -8.44 7.67 0.05
C LEU A 200 -8.20 6.16 0.20
N LEU A 201 -8.56 5.58 1.35
CA LEU A 201 -8.48 4.12 1.56
C LEU A 201 -9.41 3.38 0.60
N ALA A 202 -10.65 3.86 0.44
CA ALA A 202 -11.61 3.31 -0.50
C ALA A 202 -11.14 3.40 -1.96
N THR A 203 -10.50 4.51 -2.32
CA THR A 203 -9.90 4.71 -3.65
C THR A 203 -8.80 3.69 -3.90
N LEU A 204 -7.84 3.54 -2.98
CA LEU A 204 -6.76 2.55 -3.12
C LEU A 204 -7.31 1.13 -3.26
N ARG A 205 -8.33 0.78 -2.46
CA ARG A 205 -9.05 -0.50 -2.58
C ARG A 205 -9.59 -0.70 -3.99
N LEU A 206 -10.30 0.29 -4.52
CA LEU A 206 -10.91 0.23 -5.84
C LEU A 206 -9.86 0.07 -6.94
N THR A 207 -8.79 0.88 -6.91
CA THR A 207 -7.67 0.79 -7.85
C THR A 207 -7.08 -0.62 -7.91
N ILE A 208 -6.92 -1.27 -6.76
CA ILE A 208 -6.40 -2.64 -6.68
C ILE A 208 -7.38 -3.65 -7.27
N ILE A 209 -8.67 -3.55 -6.93
CA ILE A 209 -9.71 -4.46 -7.43
C ILE A 209 -9.83 -4.34 -8.95
N GLU A 210 -9.86 -3.13 -9.48
CA GLU A 210 -9.91 -2.87 -10.92
C GLU A 210 -8.67 -3.41 -11.64
N ALA A 211 -7.49 -3.21 -11.08
CA ALA A 211 -6.25 -3.73 -11.67
C ALA A 211 -6.21 -5.27 -11.65
N ALA A 212 -6.72 -5.90 -10.60
CA ALA A 212 -6.84 -7.35 -10.52
C ALA A 212 -7.88 -7.89 -11.51
N GLY A 213 -9.07 -7.28 -11.57
CA GLY A 213 -10.14 -7.68 -12.48
C GLY A 213 -9.80 -7.50 -13.96
N ALA A 214 -9.04 -6.45 -14.30
CA ALA A 214 -8.52 -6.22 -15.64
C ALA A 214 -7.20 -6.97 -15.93
N GLU A 215 -6.74 -7.82 -15.01
CA GLU A 215 -5.51 -8.59 -15.10
C GLU A 215 -4.26 -7.76 -15.48
N ARG A 216 -4.15 -6.51 -14.99
CA ARG A 216 -3.02 -5.59 -15.31
C ARG A 216 -1.65 -6.14 -14.91
N TYR A 217 -1.61 -7.17 -14.07
CA TYR A 217 -0.40 -7.91 -13.72
C TYR A 217 0.16 -8.76 -14.88
N ARG A 218 -0.63 -9.02 -15.93
CA ARG A 218 -0.17 -9.73 -17.13
C ARG A 218 0.62 -8.81 -18.07
N LYS A 219 1.50 -9.42 -18.85
CA LYS A 219 2.18 -8.74 -19.95
C LYS A 219 1.15 -8.26 -20.98
N ALA A 220 1.28 -7.02 -21.45
CA ALA A 220 0.49 -6.53 -22.57
C ALA A 220 0.78 -7.37 -23.83
N ALA A 221 -0.27 -7.66 -24.60
CA ALA A 221 -0.16 -8.36 -25.89
C ALA A 221 0.56 -7.48 -26.93
#